data_AF-A0AAV0Y8T9-F1
#
_entry.id   AF-A0AAV0Y8T9-F1
#
_cell.length_a   1.000
_cell.length_b   1.000
_cell.length_c   1.000
_cell.angle_alpha   90.00
_cell.angle_beta   90.00
_cell.angle_gamma   90.00
#
_symmetry.space_group_name_H-M   'P 1'
#
loop_
_entity.id
_entity.type
_entity.pdbx_description
1 polymer ?
#
loop_
_entity_poly.entity_id
_entity_poly.type
_entity_poly.pdbx_seq_one_letter_code
_entity_poly.pdbx_strand_id
1 'polypeptide(L)'
;MEEIFLYIENNEDCQFSLQELKGICKNKVPDDKTIKKRLKLKYGSRIIITEKQGSLTIICFIDTQHDVLNKFWQDSKQQNLNEERFRILNTAAEILREDNIQSVVCNTKNYPPPSQMFENINSEIPESLTYFLEVLILKNKRHKLEHLKLICTTVCHCIMAAIHPRSFISRLQLGLSVFSHR
;
A
#
# COMPACT_ATOMS: atom_id res chain seq x y z
N MET A 1 39.20 19.85 -16.50
CA MET A 1 38.08 19.05 -17.04
C MET A 1 37.49 18.13 -15.98
N GLU A 2 38.30 17.36 -15.24
CA GLU A 2 37.80 16.59 -14.09
C GLU A 2 37.18 17.49 -13.01
N GLU A 3 37.79 18.64 -12.74
CA GLU A 3 37.22 19.68 -11.84
C GLU A 3 35.85 20.18 -12.27
N ILE A 4 35.61 20.33 -13.59
CA ILE A 4 34.32 20.76 -14.15
C ILE A 4 33.27 19.67 -13.94
N PHE A 5 33.64 18.40 -14.15
CA PHE A 5 32.72 17.29 -13.92
C PHE A 5 32.39 17.11 -12.45
N LEU A 6 33.37 17.24 -11.57
CA LEU A 6 33.20 17.14 -10.12
C LEU A 6 32.31 18.28 -9.59
N TYR A 7 32.43 19.48 -10.15
CA TYR A 7 31.56 20.60 -9.80
C TYR A 7 30.11 20.35 -10.25
N ILE A 8 29.91 19.90 -11.50
CA ILE A 8 28.57 19.60 -12.02
C ILE A 8 27.90 18.47 -11.24
N GLU A 9 28.66 17.44 -10.82
CA GLU A 9 28.11 16.29 -10.09
C GLU A 9 27.82 16.58 -8.61
N ASN A 10 28.46 17.59 -8.02
CA ASN A 10 28.25 17.99 -6.63
C ASN A 10 27.34 19.21 -6.46
N ASN A 11 26.86 19.81 -7.56
CA ASN A 11 25.98 20.96 -7.51
C ASN A 11 24.52 20.51 -7.77
N GLU A 12 23.58 21.07 -7.01
CA GLU A 12 22.14 20.82 -7.17
C GLU A 12 21.54 21.57 -8.37
N ASP A 13 22.28 22.55 -8.90
CA ASP A 13 21.85 23.34 -10.05
C ASP A 13 21.80 22.52 -11.35
N CYS A 14 20.74 22.74 -12.13
CA CYS A 14 20.51 22.03 -13.39
C CYS A 14 20.94 22.84 -14.62
N GLN A 15 21.39 24.09 -14.40
CA GLN A 15 21.78 25.03 -15.44
C GLN A 15 23.11 25.68 -15.07
N PHE A 16 24.05 25.66 -16.01
CA PHE A 16 25.38 26.23 -15.83
C PHE A 16 25.72 27.15 -16.99
N SER A 17 26.34 28.29 -16.68
CA SER A 17 26.91 29.14 -17.72
C SER A 17 28.30 28.66 -18.11
N LEU A 18 28.67 28.83 -19.38
CA LEU A 18 30.00 28.43 -19.84
C LEU A 18 31.12 29.29 -19.19
N GLN A 19 30.79 30.49 -18.72
CA GLN A 19 31.71 31.36 -17.97
C GLN A 19 31.96 30.83 -16.54
N GLU A 20 30.92 30.35 -15.88
CA GLU A 20 31.02 29.70 -14.57
C GLU A 20 31.88 28.44 -14.63
N LEU A 21 31.65 27.59 -15.64
CA LEU A 21 32.46 26.38 -15.85
C LEU A 21 33.93 26.68 -16.14
N LYS A 22 34.23 27.82 -16.79
CA LYS A 22 35.61 28.29 -16.99
C LYS A 22 36.25 28.81 -15.71
N GLY A 23 35.48 29.50 -14.87
CA GLY A 23 35.96 30.09 -13.61
C GLY A 23 36.48 29.06 -12.61
N ILE A 24 36.04 27.81 -12.72
CA ILE A 24 36.45 26.70 -11.84
C ILE A 24 37.86 26.19 -12.17
N CYS A 25 38.30 26.29 -13.43
CA CYS A 25 39.61 25.80 -13.86
C CYS A 25 40.72 26.80 -13.51
N LYS A 26 41.39 26.57 -12.36
CA LYS A 26 42.47 27.46 -11.86
C LYS A 26 43.78 27.40 -12.65
N ASN A 27 44.08 26.27 -13.30
CA ASN A 27 45.43 26.04 -13.87
C ASN A 27 45.51 26.14 -15.40
N LYS A 28 44.44 25.77 -16.13
CA LYS A 28 44.42 25.84 -17.61
C LYS A 28 42.98 25.99 -18.09
N VAL A 29 42.63 27.20 -18.54
CA VAL A 29 41.30 27.51 -19.09
C VAL A 29 41.14 26.75 -20.42
N PRO A 30 40.26 25.75 -20.52
CA PRO A 30 40.04 25.04 -21.76
C PRO A 30 39.23 25.91 -22.73
N ASP A 31 39.50 25.73 -24.03
CA ASP A 31 38.73 26.39 -25.09
C ASP A 31 37.24 25.96 -25.07
N ASP A 32 36.35 26.87 -25.45
CA ASP A 32 34.89 26.72 -25.41
C ASP A 32 34.45 25.49 -26.19
N LYS A 33 35.09 25.25 -27.35
CA LYS A 33 34.83 24.07 -28.18
C LYS A 33 35.21 22.78 -27.47
N THR A 34 36.28 22.82 -26.67
CA THR A 34 36.76 21.65 -25.91
C THR A 34 35.82 21.29 -24.77
N ILE A 35 35.32 22.29 -24.04
CA ILE A 35 34.33 22.10 -22.95
C ILE A 35 33.03 21.53 -23.54
N LYS A 36 32.48 22.14 -24.59
CA LYS A 36 31.26 21.66 -25.27
C LYS A 36 31.41 20.24 -25.79
N LYS A 37 32.53 19.93 -26.47
CA LYS A 37 32.80 18.60 -27.02
C LYS A 37 32.88 17.54 -25.93
N ARG A 38 33.59 17.81 -24.83
CA ARG A 38 33.73 16.86 -23.72
C ARG A 38 32.44 16.69 -22.90
N LEU A 39 31.66 17.74 -22.71
CA LEU A 39 30.34 17.64 -22.06
C LEU A 39 29.37 16.80 -22.91
N LYS A 40 29.34 17.02 -24.24
CA LYS A 40 28.56 16.17 -25.15
C LYS A 40 29.04 14.72 -25.15
N LEU A 41 30.35 14.48 -25.07
CA LEU A 41 30.89 13.12 -25.00
C LEU A 41 30.52 12.40 -23.70
N LYS A 42 30.49 13.10 -22.55
CA LYS A 42 30.21 12.48 -21.25
C LYS A 42 28.71 12.31 -20.98
N TYR A 43 27.90 13.32 -21.29
CA TYR A 43 26.48 13.37 -20.91
C TYR A 43 25.51 13.18 -22.09
N GLY A 44 26.00 13.19 -23.33
CA GLY A 44 25.23 12.82 -24.51
C GLY A 44 23.94 13.61 -24.68
N SER A 45 22.81 12.90 -24.76
CA SER A 45 21.47 13.45 -24.92
C SER A 45 20.87 14.05 -23.64
N ARG A 46 21.54 13.92 -22.48
CA ARG A 46 21.05 14.44 -21.20
C ARG A 46 21.30 15.94 -21.01
N ILE A 47 21.99 16.59 -21.94
CA ILE A 47 22.32 18.02 -21.90
C ILE A 47 21.83 18.76 -23.14
N ILE A 48 21.26 19.94 -22.92
CA ILE A 48 20.94 20.92 -23.97
C ILE A 48 21.93 22.08 -23.83
N ILE A 49 22.60 22.42 -24.93
CA ILE A 49 23.48 23.57 -25.00
C ILE A 49 22.78 24.64 -25.85
N THR A 50 22.42 25.75 -25.23
CA THR A 50 21.75 26.87 -25.88
C THR A 50 22.73 28.03 -26.05
N GLU A 51 22.94 28.47 -27.28
CA GLU A 51 23.82 29.58 -27.62
C GLU A 51 22.97 30.79 -28.03
N LYS A 52 23.02 31.88 -27.26
CA LYS A 52 22.40 33.15 -27.66
C LYS A 52 23.44 34.02 -28.35
N GLN A 53 23.09 34.60 -29.51
CA GLN A 53 23.94 35.59 -30.19
C GLN A 53 24.25 36.74 -29.22
N GLY A 54 25.53 36.87 -28.83
CA GLY A 54 26.01 38.00 -28.04
C GLY A 54 26.88 37.72 -26.82
N SER A 55 26.90 36.50 -26.23
CA SER A 55 27.95 36.05 -25.25
C SER A 55 27.56 34.86 -24.37
N LEU A 56 26.27 34.58 -24.18
CA LEU A 56 25.82 33.62 -23.17
C LEU A 56 25.54 32.25 -23.80
N THR A 57 26.42 31.30 -23.49
CA THR A 57 26.14 29.87 -23.70
C THR A 57 25.70 29.26 -22.38
N ILE A 58 24.49 28.70 -22.36
CA ILE A 58 23.89 28.04 -21.19
C ILE A 58 23.83 26.53 -21.47
N ILE A 59 24.23 25.73 -20.48
CA ILE A 59 24.19 24.27 -20.50
C ILE A 59 23.14 23.84 -19.48
N CYS A 60 22.08 23.17 -19.95
CA CYS A 60 20.98 22.70 -19.11
C CYS A 60 20.90 21.17 -19.14
N PHE A 61 20.77 20.54 -17.98
CA PHE A 61 20.46 19.11 -17.88
C PHE A 61 18.96 18.88 -18.03
N ILE A 62 18.58 17.85 -18.80
CA ILE A 62 17.17 17.55 -19.12
C ILE A 62 16.51 16.71 -18.00
N ASP A 63 17.25 15.81 -17.36
CA ASP A 63 16.65 14.65 -16.67
C ASP A 63 16.51 14.78 -15.14
N THR A 64 17.10 15.79 -14.50
CA THR A 64 17.13 15.87 -13.02
C THR A 64 15.77 16.17 -12.40
N GLN A 65 15.00 17.10 -12.98
CA GLN A 65 13.66 17.42 -12.47
C GLN A 65 12.62 16.39 -12.88
N HIS A 66 12.75 15.78 -14.07
CA HIS A 66 11.82 14.75 -14.53
C HIS A 66 11.87 13.49 -13.66
N ASP A 67 13.07 13.05 -13.27
CA ASP A 67 13.25 11.88 -12.41
C ASP A 67 12.76 12.14 -10.97
N VAL A 68 12.99 13.34 -10.43
CA VAL A 68 12.49 13.75 -9.11
C VAL A 68 10.96 13.83 -9.11
N LEU A 69 10.36 14.46 -10.14
CA LEU A 69 8.91 14.54 -10.27
C LEU A 69 8.27 13.17 -10.49
N ASN A 70 8.89 12.29 -11.28
CA ASN A 70 8.41 10.92 -11.46
C ASN A 70 8.49 10.11 -10.16
N LYS A 71 9.57 10.22 -9.39
CA LYS A 71 9.67 9.55 -8.08
C LYS A 71 8.60 10.07 -7.12
N PHE A 72 8.45 11.38 -6.98
CA PHE A 72 7.39 11.98 -6.16
C PHE A 72 5.98 11.57 -6.60
N TRP A 73 5.73 11.49 -7.90
CA TRP A 73 4.45 11.04 -8.45
C TRP A 73 4.19 9.54 -8.19
N GLN A 74 5.21 8.69 -8.29
CA GLN A 74 5.08 7.26 -7.99
C GLN A 74 4.91 7.00 -6.49
N ASP A 75 5.65 7.72 -5.65
CA ASP A 75 5.58 7.61 -4.19
C ASP A 75 4.22 8.10 -3.66
N SER A 76 3.72 9.24 -4.18
CA SER A 76 2.37 9.71 -3.85
C SER A 76 1.28 8.77 -4.36
N LYS A 77 1.45 8.15 -5.54
CA LYS A 77 0.51 7.15 -6.05
C LYS A 77 0.52 5.86 -5.21
N GLN A 78 1.67 5.41 -4.71
CA GLN A 78 1.75 4.27 -3.79
C GLN A 78 1.12 4.56 -2.43
N GLN A 79 1.30 5.77 -1.90
CA GLN A 79 0.61 6.23 -0.68
C GLN A 79 -0.92 6.21 -0.88
N ASN A 80 -1.40 6.79 -1.99
CA ASN A 80 -2.83 6.80 -2.32
C ASN A 80 -3.42 5.39 -2.50
N LEU A 81 -2.68 4.44 -3.10
CA LEU A 81 -3.18 3.07 -3.28
C LEU A 81 -3.39 2.33 -1.95
N ASN A 82 -2.46 2.49 -1.01
CA ASN A 82 -2.61 1.86 0.30
C ASN A 82 -3.77 2.49 1.09
N GLU A 83 -3.88 3.83 1.07
CA GLU A 83 -5.00 4.55 1.68
C GLU A 83 -6.35 4.16 1.05
N GLU A 84 -6.42 4.03 -0.27
CA GLU A 84 -7.63 3.59 -0.97
C GLU A 84 -8.02 2.15 -0.60
N ARG A 85 -7.03 1.25 -0.46
CA ARG A 85 -7.28 -0.12 0.02
C ARG A 85 -7.84 -0.12 1.44
N PHE A 86 -7.29 0.71 2.33
CA PHE A 86 -7.84 0.87 3.68
C PHE A 86 -9.25 1.47 3.65
N ARG A 87 -9.54 2.42 2.74
CA ARG A 87 -10.89 2.95 2.57
C ARG A 87 -11.88 1.86 2.17
N ILE A 88 -11.54 1.01 1.21
CA ILE A 88 -12.38 -0.12 0.80
C ILE A 88 -12.60 -1.10 1.96
N LEU A 89 -11.54 -1.42 2.72
CA LEU A 89 -11.66 -2.28 3.90
C LEU A 89 -12.56 -1.66 4.98
N ASN A 90 -12.48 -0.35 5.20
CA ASN A 90 -13.38 0.35 6.12
C ASN A 90 -14.83 0.26 5.67
N THR A 91 -15.10 0.50 4.38
CA THR A 91 -16.45 0.34 3.82
C THR A 91 -16.96 -1.10 3.94
N ALA A 92 -16.10 -2.10 3.70
CA ALA A 92 -16.47 -3.51 3.89
C ALA A 92 -16.75 -3.83 5.36
N ALA A 93 -15.98 -3.27 6.29
CA ALA A 93 -16.21 -3.43 7.72
C ALA A 93 -17.51 -2.76 8.17
N GLU A 94 -17.87 -1.61 7.59
CA GLU A 94 -19.15 -0.93 7.83
C GLU A 94 -20.33 -1.79 7.36
N ILE A 95 -20.27 -2.33 6.13
CA ILE A 95 -21.29 -3.25 5.60
C ILE A 95 -21.46 -4.46 6.53
N LEU A 96 -20.35 -5.11 6.90
CA LEU A 96 -20.40 -6.24 7.84
C LEU A 96 -20.97 -5.83 9.19
N ARG A 97 -20.70 -4.61 9.65
CA ARG A 97 -21.21 -4.12 10.92
C ARG A 97 -22.71 -3.82 10.86
N GLU A 98 -23.19 -3.18 9.81
CA GLU A 98 -24.61 -2.85 9.63
C GLU A 98 -25.45 -4.12 9.48
N ASP A 99 -25.01 -5.04 8.61
CA ASP A 99 -25.66 -6.33 8.41
C ASP A 99 -25.68 -7.17 9.69
N ASN A 100 -24.56 -7.20 10.44
CA ASN A 100 -24.45 -8.04 11.64
C ASN A 100 -25.10 -7.44 12.90
N ILE A 101 -24.99 -6.12 13.14
CA ILE A 101 -25.33 -5.50 14.44
C ILE A 101 -26.82 -5.23 14.61
N GLN A 102 -27.53 -4.90 13.53
CA GLN A 102 -28.89 -4.38 13.63
C GLN A 102 -29.96 -5.39 13.21
N SER A 103 -29.61 -6.39 12.40
CA SER A 103 -30.60 -7.29 11.79
C SER A 103 -30.82 -8.58 12.58
N VAL A 104 -29.81 -9.08 13.31
CA VAL A 104 -29.88 -10.40 13.93
C VAL A 104 -30.46 -10.33 15.34
N VAL A 105 -31.68 -10.85 15.48
CA VAL A 105 -32.32 -11.06 16.78
C VAL A 105 -31.87 -12.39 17.36
N CYS A 106 -30.91 -12.36 18.29
CA CYS A 106 -30.46 -13.55 19.02
C CYS A 106 -31.28 -13.76 20.30
N ASN A 107 -31.61 -15.02 20.61
CA ASN A 107 -32.24 -15.35 21.89
C ASN A 107 -31.19 -15.40 23.00
N THR A 108 -31.17 -14.38 23.85
CA THR A 108 -30.22 -14.24 24.96
C THR A 108 -30.72 -14.80 26.28
N LYS A 109 -31.98 -15.25 26.35
CA LYS A 109 -32.60 -15.59 27.63
C LYS A 109 -32.23 -16.99 28.10
N ASN A 110 -32.18 -17.96 27.19
CA ASN A 110 -31.97 -19.37 27.53
C ASN A 110 -31.12 -20.07 26.46
N TYR A 111 -30.25 -20.97 26.90
CA TYR A 111 -29.66 -21.96 26.01
C TYR A 111 -30.69 -23.03 25.62
N PRO A 112 -30.61 -23.59 24.40
CA PRO A 112 -31.38 -24.78 24.06
C PRO A 112 -31.00 -25.97 24.94
N PRO A 113 -31.89 -26.97 25.05
CA PRO A 113 -31.59 -28.19 25.80
C PRO A 113 -30.37 -28.92 25.22
N PRO A 114 -29.64 -29.73 26.02
CA PRO A 114 -28.43 -30.41 25.57
C PRO A 114 -28.60 -31.27 24.31
N SER A 115 -29.79 -31.86 24.11
CA SER A 115 -30.12 -32.66 22.93
C SER A 115 -30.15 -31.85 21.62
N GLN A 116 -30.44 -30.55 21.70
CA GLN A 116 -30.57 -29.64 20.54
C GLN A 116 -29.48 -28.56 20.52
N MET A 117 -28.47 -28.66 21.38
CA MET A 117 -27.46 -27.61 21.59
C MET A 117 -26.75 -27.21 20.29
N PHE A 118 -26.49 -28.19 19.43
CA PHE A 118 -25.73 -28.02 18.20
C PHE A 118 -26.59 -28.10 16.92
N GLU A 119 -27.91 -28.11 17.06
CA GLU A 119 -28.81 -28.06 15.91
C GLU A 119 -28.91 -26.62 15.38
N ASN A 120 -28.80 -26.44 14.05
CA ASN A 120 -28.93 -25.14 13.39
C ASN A 120 -28.05 -24.03 13.98
N ILE A 121 -26.78 -24.34 14.29
CA ILE A 121 -25.82 -23.38 14.87
C ILE A 121 -25.66 -22.13 14.00
N ASN A 122 -25.66 -22.32 12.68
CA ASN A 122 -25.43 -21.25 11.71
C ASN A 122 -26.65 -20.31 11.52
N SER A 123 -27.83 -20.60 12.09
CA SER A 123 -29.02 -19.76 11.85
C SER A 123 -28.93 -18.38 12.49
N GLU A 124 -28.08 -18.22 13.50
CA GLU A 124 -27.85 -16.95 14.19
C GLU A 124 -26.69 -16.15 13.59
N ILE A 125 -26.03 -16.68 12.55
CA ILE A 125 -24.88 -16.03 11.92
C ILE A 125 -25.35 -15.34 10.63
N PRO A 126 -25.04 -14.05 10.44
CA PRO A 126 -25.26 -13.35 9.19
C PRO A 126 -24.61 -14.03 7.98
N GLU A 127 -25.32 -14.04 6.85
CA GLU A 127 -24.81 -14.57 5.59
C GLU A 127 -23.59 -13.78 5.09
N SER A 128 -23.61 -12.45 5.21
CA SER A 128 -22.50 -11.56 4.82
C SER A 128 -21.19 -11.92 5.54
N LEU A 129 -21.25 -12.22 6.84
CA LEU A 129 -20.08 -12.62 7.62
C LEU A 129 -19.56 -14.00 7.19
N THR A 130 -20.48 -14.94 6.94
CA THR A 130 -20.14 -16.28 6.47
C THR A 130 -19.46 -16.20 5.10
N TYR A 131 -20.03 -15.46 4.16
CA TYR A 131 -19.47 -15.24 2.83
C TYR A 131 -18.07 -14.60 2.89
N PHE A 132 -17.89 -13.57 3.72
CA PHE A 132 -16.59 -12.93 3.88
C PHE A 132 -15.52 -13.90 4.38
N LEU A 133 -15.82 -14.70 5.41
CA LEU A 133 -14.86 -15.68 5.94
C LEU A 133 -14.60 -16.82 4.96
N GLU A 134 -15.61 -17.27 4.21
CA GLU A 134 -15.43 -18.26 3.16
C GLU A 134 -14.48 -17.75 2.08
N VAL A 135 -14.69 -16.52 1.59
CA VAL A 135 -13.79 -15.87 0.61
C VAL A 135 -12.37 -15.74 1.16
N LEU A 136 -12.20 -15.45 2.44
CA LEU A 136 -10.89 -15.27 3.08
C LEU A 136 -10.17 -16.60 3.32
N ILE A 137 -10.88 -17.60 3.85
CA ILE A 137 -10.29 -18.86 4.34
C ILE A 137 -10.23 -19.94 3.25
N LEU A 138 -11.25 -20.02 2.39
CA LEU A 138 -11.34 -21.03 1.32
C LEU A 138 -10.56 -20.64 0.06
N LYS A 139 -10.03 -19.42 -0.02
CA LYS A 139 -9.21 -18.98 -1.15
C LYS A 139 -8.09 -19.98 -1.41
N ASN A 140 -8.11 -20.59 -2.60
CA ASN A 140 -7.15 -21.58 -3.08
C ASN A 140 -7.13 -22.93 -2.34
N LYS A 141 -8.06 -23.20 -1.42
CA LYS A 141 -8.15 -24.49 -0.70
C LYS A 141 -9.25 -25.36 -1.31
N ARG A 142 -8.85 -26.50 -1.90
CA ARG A 142 -9.78 -27.48 -2.51
C ARG A 142 -10.01 -28.73 -1.67
N HIS A 143 -9.18 -28.99 -0.66
CA HIS A 143 -9.26 -30.20 0.17
C HIS A 143 -9.96 -29.92 1.50
N LYS A 144 -10.72 -30.91 1.99
CA LYS A 144 -11.42 -30.89 3.30
C LYS A 144 -12.39 -29.70 3.48
N LEU A 145 -13.26 -29.48 2.51
CA LEU A 145 -14.23 -28.38 2.50
C LEU A 145 -15.09 -28.34 3.77
N GLU A 146 -15.64 -29.49 4.19
CA GLU A 146 -16.52 -29.58 5.37
C GLU A 146 -15.83 -29.18 6.67
N HIS A 147 -14.57 -29.59 6.85
CA HIS A 147 -13.78 -29.17 8.01
C HIS A 147 -13.46 -27.67 7.97
N LEU A 148 -13.17 -27.12 6.79
CA LEU A 148 -12.90 -25.69 6.64
C LEU A 148 -14.17 -24.85 6.89
N LYS A 149 -15.35 -25.32 6.48
CA LYS A 149 -16.62 -24.69 6.81
C LYS A 149 -16.87 -24.67 8.31
N LEU A 150 -16.59 -25.76 9.02
CA LEU A 150 -16.69 -25.80 10.48
C LEU A 150 -15.76 -24.79 11.16
N ILE A 151 -14.54 -24.61 10.63
CA ILE A 151 -13.63 -23.55 11.09
C ILE A 151 -14.24 -22.17 10.84
N CYS A 152 -14.80 -21.92 9.66
CA CYS A 152 -15.45 -20.65 9.34
C CYS A 152 -16.59 -20.36 10.33
N THR A 153 -17.47 -21.34 10.58
CA THR A 153 -18.51 -21.24 11.61
C THR A 153 -17.94 -20.89 12.98
N THR A 154 -16.88 -21.57 13.41
CA THR A 154 -16.27 -21.32 14.73
C THR A 154 -15.74 -19.88 14.83
N VAL A 155 -15.09 -19.38 13.77
CA VAL A 155 -14.59 -18.01 13.71
C VAL A 155 -15.74 -17.00 13.67
N CYS A 156 -16.81 -17.26 12.91
CA CYS A 156 -18.03 -16.44 12.93
C CYS A 156 -18.57 -16.30 14.36
N HIS A 157 -18.69 -17.40 15.10
CA HIS A 157 -19.15 -17.39 16.48
C HIS A 157 -18.25 -16.56 17.41
N CYS A 158 -16.93 -16.60 17.21
CA CYS A 158 -15.98 -15.78 17.97
C CYS A 158 -16.13 -14.29 17.64
N ILE A 159 -16.27 -13.94 16.36
CA ILE A 159 -16.48 -12.55 15.93
C ILE A 159 -17.81 -12.03 16.48
N MET A 160 -18.89 -12.81 16.38
CA MET A 160 -20.21 -12.46 16.91
C MET A 160 -20.16 -12.23 18.43
N ALA A 161 -19.48 -13.09 19.18
CA ALA A 161 -19.31 -12.92 20.63
C ALA A 161 -18.49 -11.67 20.98
N ALA A 162 -17.49 -11.31 20.17
CA ALA A 162 -16.68 -10.12 20.37
C ALA A 162 -17.45 -8.82 20.05
N ILE A 163 -18.29 -8.84 19.01
CA ILE A 163 -19.12 -7.69 18.63
C ILE A 163 -20.32 -7.53 19.58
N HIS A 164 -20.91 -8.64 20.05
CA HIS A 164 -22.12 -8.67 20.89
C HIS A 164 -21.93 -9.43 22.21
N PRO A 165 -21.07 -8.95 23.13
CA PRO A 165 -20.75 -9.68 24.36
C PRO A 165 -21.95 -9.90 25.29
N ARG A 166 -22.99 -9.06 25.20
CA ARG A 166 -24.21 -9.16 26.01
C ARG A 166 -25.44 -9.62 25.23
N SER A 167 -25.36 -9.62 23.90
CA SER A 167 -26.50 -9.84 23.02
C SER A 167 -26.40 -11.13 22.20
N PHE A 168 -25.24 -11.79 22.22
CA PHE A 168 -25.02 -13.05 21.54
C PHE A 168 -24.52 -14.10 22.51
N ILE A 169 -25.17 -15.24 22.51
CA ILE A 169 -24.82 -16.37 23.35
C ILE A 169 -24.34 -17.50 22.45
N SER A 170 -23.02 -17.65 22.37
CA SER A 170 -22.41 -18.66 21.50
C SER A 170 -22.52 -20.06 22.08
N ARG A 171 -23.34 -20.90 21.44
CA ARG A 171 -23.51 -22.33 21.78
C ARG A 171 -22.22 -23.13 21.60
N LEU A 172 -21.42 -22.80 20.58
CA LEU A 172 -20.11 -23.42 20.32
C LEU A 172 -19.07 -23.07 21.39
N GLN A 173 -18.99 -21.80 21.80
CA GLN A 173 -18.05 -21.40 22.84
C GLN A 173 -18.41 -21.97 24.21
N LEU A 174 -19.71 -22.13 24.51
CA LEU A 174 -20.15 -22.84 25.70
C LEU A 174 -19.62 -24.30 25.67
N GLY A 175 -19.81 -25.02 24.57
CA GLY A 175 -19.29 -26.38 24.41
C GLY A 175 -17.78 -26.47 24.64
N LEU A 176 -17.02 -25.53 24.07
CA LEU A 176 -15.58 -25.43 24.29
C LEU A 176 -15.23 -25.17 25.76
N SER A 177 -15.93 -24.24 26.42
CA SER A 177 -15.67 -23.90 27.82
C SER A 177 -15.91 -25.09 28.76
N VAL A 178 -16.95 -25.89 28.50
CA VAL A 178 -17.24 -27.12 29.25
C VAL A 178 -16.15 -28.16 29.04
N PHE A 179 -15.66 -28.29 27.80
CA PHE A 179 -14.54 -29.18 27.50
C PHE A 179 -13.25 -28.76 28.21
N SER A 180 -12.94 -27.46 28.25
CA SER A 180 -11.72 -26.94 28.90
C SER A 180 -11.78 -26.95 30.44
N HIS A 181 -12.97 -26.93 31.04
CA HIS A 181 -13.14 -27.01 32.49
C HIS A 181 -13.06 -28.45 33.02
N ARG A 182 -13.35 -29.45 32.17
CA ARG A 182 -13.22 -30.87 32.53
C ARG A 182 -11.77 -31.32 32.49
#